data_AF-A0A328SV57-F1
#
_entry.id   AF-A0A328SV57-F1
#
_cell.length_a   1.000
_cell.length_b   1.000
_cell.length_c   1.000
_cell.angle_alpha   90.00
_cell.angle_beta   90.00
_cell.angle_gamma   90.00
#
_symmetry.space_group_name_H-M   'P 1'
#
loop_
_entity.id
_entity.type
_entity.pdbx_description
1 polymer ?
#
loop_
_entity_poly.entity_id
_entity_poly.type
_entity_poly.pdbx_seq_one_letter_code
_entity_poly.pdbx_strand_id
1 'polypeptide(L)'
;MSSGSHAATSGAWAWQQSVQFEADHDPSRVVLRNGTDTMNLEVIYDGLAWKQVDAWPKGKALQLAYSEKTGTVLVDPVSGKSVTVLDGLKTQPIDRLLDACLKKAVSTRDIEGCYGEAYHRWDAQMNLWYRRFMASKDADIDTAAKESMRVAQRQWLKYRDAQFDALSDLYGHRSGTIWPVIAMRKRIALPRTRARALASYLQVF
;
A
#
# COMPACT_ATOMS: atom_id res chain seq x y z
N MET A 1 -15.96 -24.40 8.32
CA MET A 1 -16.75 -23.36 9.00
C MET A 1 -16.33 -22.00 8.45
N SER A 2 -17.29 -21.35 7.79
CA SER A 2 -17.36 -20.00 7.20
C SER A 2 -16.06 -19.27 6.81
N SER A 3 -15.76 -19.29 5.50
CA SER A 3 -14.92 -18.30 4.81
C SER A 3 -15.65 -16.96 4.76
N GLY A 4 -15.25 -16.02 5.62
CA GLY A 4 -15.83 -14.68 5.67
C GLY A 4 -15.52 -13.87 4.41
N SER A 5 -16.52 -13.70 3.52
CA SER A 5 -16.48 -12.66 2.50
C SER A 5 -16.38 -11.31 3.20
N HIS A 6 -15.27 -10.62 3.02
CA HIS A 6 -15.15 -9.24 3.48
C HIS A 6 -15.92 -8.36 2.50
N ALA A 7 -17.22 -8.20 2.73
CA ALA A 7 -17.95 -7.08 2.14
C ALA A 7 -17.26 -5.81 2.63
N ALA A 8 -16.69 -5.03 1.71
CA ALA A 8 -16.22 -3.70 2.01
C ALA A 8 -17.46 -2.84 2.33
N THR A 9 -17.88 -2.84 3.61
CA THR A 9 -18.76 -1.80 4.12
C THR A 9 -18.07 -0.48 3.82
N SER A 10 -18.79 0.47 3.24
CA SER A 10 -18.31 1.80 2.81
C SER A 10 -17.84 2.66 3.99
N GLY A 11 -16.82 2.23 4.71
CA GLY A 11 -15.99 3.13 5.50
C GLY A 11 -15.38 4.14 4.52
N ALA A 12 -15.38 5.42 4.88
CA ALA A 12 -14.88 6.49 4.02
C ALA A 12 -13.45 6.14 3.56
N TRP A 13 -13.30 5.86 2.26
CA TRP A 13 -12.00 5.62 1.65
C TRP A 13 -11.11 6.84 1.92
N ALA A 14 -9.90 6.63 2.42
CA ALA A 14 -8.97 7.73 2.66
C ALA A 14 -8.53 8.35 1.33
N TRP A 15 -8.44 7.54 0.27
CA TRP A 15 -8.24 7.99 -1.10
C TRP A 15 -9.02 7.09 -2.06
N GLN A 16 -9.52 7.68 -3.15
CA GLN A 16 -10.22 6.95 -4.20
C GLN A 16 -10.09 7.62 -5.56
N GLN A 17 -10.18 6.84 -6.63
CA GLN A 17 -10.12 7.30 -8.01
C GLN A 17 -10.97 6.40 -8.93
N SER A 18 -11.81 7.01 -9.75
CA SER A 18 -12.55 6.32 -10.80
C SER A 18 -11.63 5.89 -11.94
N VAL A 19 -11.79 4.66 -12.39
CA VAL A 19 -11.02 4.03 -13.48
C VAL A 19 -11.95 3.12 -14.28
N GLN A 20 -11.48 2.67 -15.45
CA GLN A 20 -12.22 1.74 -16.29
C GLN A 20 -11.42 0.46 -16.50
N PHE A 21 -12.09 -0.68 -16.48
CA PHE A 21 -11.48 -1.95 -16.88
C PHE A 21 -11.09 -1.91 -18.35
N GLU A 22 -9.87 -2.32 -18.69
CA GLU A 22 -9.43 -2.46 -20.08
C GLU A 22 -9.33 -3.94 -20.46
N ALA A 23 -8.55 -4.71 -19.69
CA ALA A 23 -8.32 -6.13 -19.92
C ALA A 23 -7.71 -6.83 -18.69
N ASP A 24 -7.83 -8.15 -18.64
CA ASP A 24 -7.09 -9.08 -17.78
C ASP A 24 -6.61 -10.20 -18.71
N HIS A 25 -5.31 -10.38 -18.86
CA HIS A 25 -4.71 -11.36 -19.77
C HIS A 25 -3.69 -12.28 -19.07
N ASP A 26 -3.45 -12.01 -17.79
CA ASP A 26 -2.47 -12.65 -16.94
C ASP A 26 -3.09 -12.70 -15.54
N PRO A 27 -3.21 -13.89 -14.91
CA PRO A 27 -3.82 -14.04 -13.58
C PRO A 27 -3.14 -13.28 -12.44
N SER A 28 -2.07 -12.53 -12.70
CA SER A 28 -1.44 -11.62 -11.75
C SER A 28 -1.66 -10.14 -12.09
N ARG A 29 -2.23 -9.81 -13.26
CA ARG A 29 -2.30 -8.45 -13.80
C ARG A 29 -3.67 -8.02 -14.27
N VAL A 30 -4.05 -6.81 -13.86
CA VAL A 30 -5.26 -6.12 -14.35
C VAL A 30 -4.87 -4.82 -15.03
N VAL A 31 -5.31 -4.66 -16.28
CA VAL A 31 -5.10 -3.45 -17.08
C VAL A 31 -6.31 -2.53 -16.92
N LEU A 32 -6.05 -1.29 -16.54
CA LEU A 32 -7.07 -0.25 -16.33
C LEU A 32 -6.78 0.99 -17.17
N ARG A 33 -7.82 1.79 -17.38
CA ARG A 33 -7.77 3.11 -18.01
C ARG A 33 -8.10 4.19 -17.01
N ASN A 34 -7.33 5.26 -17.05
CA ASN A 34 -7.60 6.52 -16.39
C ASN A 34 -7.54 7.64 -17.45
N GLY A 35 -8.66 7.90 -18.12
CA GLY A 35 -8.68 8.75 -19.31
C GLY A 35 -7.82 8.14 -20.43
N THR A 36 -6.76 8.84 -20.83
CA THR A 36 -5.79 8.38 -21.83
C THR A 36 -4.70 7.50 -21.25
N ASP A 37 -4.51 7.51 -19.92
CA ASP A 37 -3.47 6.72 -19.26
C ASP A 37 -3.90 5.26 -19.14
N THR A 38 -2.94 4.35 -19.38
CA THR A 38 -3.10 2.91 -19.13
C THR A 38 -2.30 2.54 -17.88
N MET A 39 -2.91 1.75 -16.99
CA MET A 39 -2.31 1.26 -15.75
C MET A 39 -2.26 -0.25 -15.80
N ASN A 40 -1.07 -0.84 -15.62
CA ASN A 40 -0.89 -2.28 -15.48
C ASN A 40 -0.67 -2.58 -14.01
N LEU A 41 -1.71 -3.08 -13.35
CA LEU A 41 -1.69 -3.33 -11.92
C LEU A 41 -1.37 -4.78 -11.63
N GLU A 42 -0.51 -5.01 -10.66
CA GLU A 42 -0.33 -6.33 -10.08
C GLU A 42 -1.32 -6.51 -8.95
N VAL A 43 -2.04 -7.63 -8.96
CA VAL A 43 -3.15 -7.87 -8.04
C VAL A 43 -3.06 -9.25 -7.42
N ILE A 44 -3.76 -9.43 -6.29
CA ILE A 44 -4.05 -10.76 -5.75
C ILE A 44 -5.56 -10.93 -5.58
N TYR A 45 -6.00 -12.15 -5.85
CA TYR A 45 -7.40 -12.56 -5.90
C TYR A 45 -7.84 -13.09 -4.53
N ASP A 46 -8.00 -12.18 -3.57
CA ASP A 46 -8.37 -12.47 -2.17
C ASP A 46 -9.83 -12.16 -1.80
N GLY A 47 -10.58 -11.54 -2.71
CA GLY A 47 -12.02 -11.26 -2.58
C GLY A 47 -12.86 -11.58 -3.82
N LEU A 48 -12.23 -11.62 -5.00
CA LEU A 48 -12.80 -12.03 -6.28
C LEU A 48 -11.90 -13.10 -6.88
N ALA A 49 -12.48 -14.08 -7.58
CA ALA A 49 -11.70 -15.02 -8.37
C ALA A 49 -11.29 -14.41 -9.71
N TRP A 50 -10.15 -14.83 -10.26
CA TRP A 50 -9.64 -14.37 -11.56
C TRP A 50 -10.71 -14.38 -12.67
N LYS A 51 -11.42 -15.51 -12.83
CA LYS A 51 -12.51 -15.63 -13.83
C LYS A 51 -13.62 -14.59 -13.69
N GLN A 52 -13.84 -14.04 -12.50
CA GLN A 52 -14.85 -13.00 -12.27
C GLN A 52 -14.38 -11.62 -12.72
N VAL A 53 -13.07 -11.36 -12.62
CA VAL A 53 -12.43 -10.13 -13.08
C VAL A 53 -12.22 -10.16 -14.59
N ASP A 54 -11.75 -11.29 -15.13
CA ASP A 54 -11.60 -11.53 -16.57
C ASP A 54 -12.93 -11.41 -17.34
N ALA A 55 -14.04 -11.78 -16.71
CA ALA A 55 -15.38 -11.63 -17.28
C ALA A 55 -15.92 -10.19 -17.29
N TRP A 56 -15.20 -9.21 -16.73
CA TRP A 56 -15.65 -7.82 -16.76
C TRP A 56 -15.61 -7.26 -18.19
N PRO A 57 -16.67 -6.58 -18.65
CA PRO A 57 -16.63 -5.95 -19.97
C PRO A 57 -15.62 -4.81 -19.97
N LYS A 58 -14.87 -4.68 -21.07
CA LYS A 58 -14.05 -3.50 -21.33
C LYS A 58 -14.88 -2.22 -21.18
N GLY A 59 -14.32 -1.23 -20.49
CA GLY A 59 -15.00 0.02 -20.15
C GLY A 59 -15.81 -0.04 -18.85
N LYS A 60 -15.92 -1.19 -18.16
CA LYS A 60 -16.62 -1.29 -16.87
C LYS A 60 -16.04 -0.25 -15.90
N ALA A 61 -16.92 0.57 -15.33
CA ALA A 61 -16.55 1.54 -14.31
C ALA A 61 -16.15 0.81 -13.03
N LEU A 62 -14.94 1.10 -12.55
CA LEU A 62 -14.35 0.56 -11.34
C LEU A 62 -13.76 1.69 -10.51
N GLN A 63 -13.36 1.37 -9.29
CA GLN A 63 -12.77 2.34 -8.38
C GLN A 63 -11.48 1.79 -7.77
N LEU A 64 -10.38 2.50 -7.95
CA LEU A 64 -9.22 2.33 -7.08
C LEU A 64 -9.51 3.02 -5.77
N ALA A 65 -9.29 2.33 -4.65
CA ALA A 65 -9.55 2.88 -3.32
C ALA A 65 -8.50 2.43 -2.31
N TYR A 66 -8.26 3.26 -1.31
CA TYR A 66 -7.30 2.99 -0.26
C TYR A 66 -7.89 3.26 1.12
N SER A 67 -7.65 2.33 2.04
CA SER A 67 -7.78 2.50 3.48
C SER A 67 -6.62 1.80 4.19
N GLU A 68 -6.29 2.20 5.41
CA GLU A 68 -5.23 1.52 6.18
C GLU A 68 -5.58 0.06 6.51
N LYS A 69 -6.87 -0.27 6.56
CA LYS A 69 -7.35 -1.63 6.84
C LYS A 69 -7.14 -2.56 5.64
N THR A 70 -7.43 -2.08 4.44
CA THR A 70 -7.45 -2.90 3.22
C THR A 70 -6.16 -2.81 2.42
N GLY A 71 -5.40 -1.72 2.60
CA GLY A 71 -4.45 -1.27 1.59
C GLY A 71 -5.18 -0.74 0.36
N THR A 72 -4.49 -0.74 -0.78
CA THR A 72 -5.08 -0.38 -2.07
C THR A 72 -5.86 -1.55 -2.65
N VAL A 73 -7.07 -1.27 -3.12
CA VAL A 73 -7.97 -2.24 -3.74
C VAL A 73 -8.56 -1.66 -5.04
N LEU A 74 -8.90 -2.56 -5.97
CA LEU A 74 -9.75 -2.28 -7.11
C LEU A 74 -11.14 -2.83 -6.81
N VAL A 75 -12.12 -1.95 -6.66
CA VAL A 75 -13.49 -2.23 -6.24
C VAL A 75 -14.45 -2.12 -7.42
N ASP A 76 -15.37 -3.09 -7.54
CA ASP A 76 -16.60 -2.91 -8.30
C ASP A 76 -17.60 -2.14 -7.42
N PRO A 77 -17.92 -0.86 -7.74
CA PRO A 77 -18.79 -0.04 -6.90
C PRO A 77 -20.22 -0.57 -6.84
N VAL A 78 -20.64 -1.42 -7.80
CA VAL A 78 -21.99 -2.00 -7.83
C VAL A 78 -22.09 -3.15 -6.84
N SER A 79 -21.12 -4.07 -6.85
CA SER A 79 -21.17 -5.26 -6.00
C SER A 79 -20.45 -5.10 -4.66
N GLY A 80 -19.64 -4.05 -4.50
CA GLY A 80 -18.77 -3.83 -3.33
C GLY A 80 -17.64 -4.86 -3.17
N LYS A 81 -17.41 -5.69 -4.20
CA LYS A 81 -16.34 -6.71 -4.19
C LYS A 81 -15.06 -6.10 -4.74
N SER A 82 -13.92 -6.61 -4.29
CA SER A 82 -12.63 -6.08 -4.70
C SER A 82 -11.56 -7.14 -4.89
N VAL A 83 -10.54 -6.76 -5.65
CA VAL A 83 -9.22 -7.40 -5.63
C VAL A 83 -8.22 -6.45 -4.98
N THR A 84 -7.21 -7.01 -4.34
CA THR A 84 -6.14 -6.23 -3.74
C THR A 84 -5.11 -5.85 -4.79
N VAL A 85 -4.65 -4.60 -4.78
CA VAL A 85 -3.58 -4.10 -5.65
C VAL A 85 -2.26 -4.09 -4.89
N LEU A 86 -1.25 -4.79 -5.41
CA LEU A 86 0.10 -4.90 -4.84
C LEU A 86 1.05 -3.82 -5.36
N ASP A 87 1.09 -3.62 -6.69
CA ASP A 87 1.93 -2.61 -7.35
C ASP A 87 1.34 -2.20 -8.71
N GLY A 88 2.09 -1.40 -9.49
CA GLY A 88 1.70 -0.93 -10.83
C GLY A 88 1.16 0.49 -10.86
N LEU A 89 0.95 1.10 -9.69
CA LEU A 89 0.58 2.51 -9.58
C LEU A 89 1.79 3.42 -9.71
N LYS A 90 1.74 4.36 -10.66
CA LYS A 90 2.76 5.42 -10.82
C LYS A 90 2.98 6.23 -9.53
N THR A 91 1.91 6.47 -8.78
CA THR A 91 1.96 7.15 -7.48
C THR A 91 0.99 6.46 -6.54
N GLN A 92 1.54 5.99 -5.42
CA GLN A 92 0.79 5.24 -4.42
C GLN A 92 -0.19 6.17 -3.68
N PRO A 93 -1.37 5.67 -3.26
CA PRO A 93 -2.38 6.50 -2.60
C PRO A 93 -1.88 7.25 -1.36
N ILE A 94 -1.01 6.62 -0.57
CA ILE A 94 -0.40 7.24 0.63
C ILE A 94 0.45 8.44 0.24
N ASP A 95 1.20 8.38 -0.86
CA ASP A 95 2.01 9.50 -1.35
C ASP A 95 1.12 10.64 -1.89
N ARG A 96 0.00 10.32 -2.55
CA ARG A 96 -0.99 11.32 -2.99
C ARG A 96 -1.63 12.05 -1.81
N LEU A 97 -1.91 11.33 -0.72
CA LEU A 97 -2.42 11.90 0.52
C LEU A 97 -1.38 12.82 1.18
N LEU A 98 -0.12 12.41 1.22
CA LEU A 98 0.98 13.25 1.68
C LEU A 98 1.09 14.53 0.85
N ASP A 99 1.10 14.43 -0.48
CA ASP A 99 1.19 15.57 -1.38
C ASP A 99 0.00 16.54 -1.20
N ALA A 100 -1.21 16.01 -1.03
CA ALA A 100 -2.40 16.80 -0.77
C ALA A 100 -2.36 17.52 0.58
N CYS A 101 -1.81 16.87 1.62
CA CYS A 101 -1.60 17.47 2.93
C CYS A 101 -0.56 18.60 2.86
N LEU A 102 0.60 18.34 2.24
CA LEU A 102 1.69 19.30 2.12
C LEU A 102 1.29 20.57 1.35
N LYS A 103 0.41 20.45 0.33
CA LYS A 103 -0.13 21.61 -0.39
C LYS A 103 -0.98 22.55 0.46
N LYS A 104 -1.52 22.06 1.58
CA LYS A 104 -2.35 22.84 2.51
C LYS A 104 -1.57 23.31 3.75
N ALA A 105 -0.37 22.77 3.96
CA ALA A 105 0.47 23.11 5.10
C ALA A 105 0.96 24.56 5.00
N VAL A 106 0.75 25.35 6.05
CA VAL A 106 1.17 26.76 6.09
C VAL A 106 2.30 27.02 7.09
N SER A 107 2.56 26.05 7.96
CA SER A 107 3.61 26.12 8.99
C SER A 107 4.50 24.87 8.99
N THR A 108 5.68 25.00 9.60
CA THR A 108 6.56 23.83 9.83
C THR A 108 5.85 22.73 10.60
N ARG A 109 5.01 23.07 11.58
CA ARG A 109 4.23 22.11 12.37
C ARG A 109 3.23 21.35 11.50
N ASP A 110 2.59 22.01 10.55
CA ASP A 110 1.66 21.34 9.62
C ASP A 110 2.42 20.35 8.72
N ILE A 111 3.62 20.73 8.25
CA ILE A 111 4.50 19.86 7.45
C ILE A 111 4.91 18.62 8.27
N GLU A 112 5.30 18.80 9.53
CA GLU A 112 5.59 17.70 10.46
C GLU A 112 4.37 16.78 10.62
N GLY A 113 3.18 17.35 10.78
CA GLY A 113 1.91 16.61 10.84
C GLY A 113 1.68 15.75 9.59
N CYS A 114 1.83 16.33 8.40
CA CYS A 114 1.69 15.61 7.14
C CYS A 114 2.67 14.44 7.01
N TYR A 115 3.94 14.65 7.40
CA TYR A 115 4.93 13.57 7.39
C TYR A 115 4.65 12.50 8.45
N GLY A 116 4.13 12.89 9.62
CA GLY A 116 3.69 11.96 10.66
C GLY A 116 2.55 11.05 10.19
N GLU A 117 1.53 11.62 9.55
CA GLU A 117 0.43 10.85 8.97
C GLU A 117 0.89 9.90 7.86
N ALA A 118 1.78 10.37 6.97
CA ALA A 118 2.33 9.53 5.92
C ALA A 118 3.19 8.38 6.47
N TYR A 119 3.99 8.64 7.51
CA TYR A 119 4.73 7.61 8.22
C TYR A 119 3.77 6.55 8.80
N HIS A 120 2.73 6.97 9.51
CA HIS A 120 1.74 6.07 10.10
C HIS A 120 1.10 5.18 9.04
N ARG A 121 0.65 5.77 7.92
CA ARG A 121 0.03 5.03 6.82
C ARG A 121 1.00 4.04 6.17
N TRP A 122 2.25 4.43 5.94
CA TRP A 122 3.26 3.53 5.38
C TRP A 122 3.65 2.39 6.33
N ASP A 123 3.72 2.64 7.65
CA ASP A 123 3.95 1.60 8.65
C ASP A 123 2.75 0.64 8.75
N ALA A 124 1.52 1.15 8.72
CA ALA A 124 0.31 0.34 8.66
C ALA A 124 0.27 -0.54 7.41
N GLN A 125 0.62 0.02 6.25
CA GLN A 125 0.71 -0.69 4.97
C GLN A 125 1.78 -1.79 4.98
N MET A 126 2.96 -1.50 5.55
CA MET A 126 4.02 -2.49 5.75
C MET A 126 3.53 -3.65 6.63
N ASN A 127 2.91 -3.34 7.77
CA ASN A 127 2.40 -4.35 8.70
C ASN A 127 1.24 -5.15 8.08
N LEU A 128 0.41 -4.54 7.24
CA LEU A 128 -0.61 -5.24 6.48
C LEU A 128 0.00 -6.30 5.55
N TRP A 129 1.00 -5.94 4.74
CA TRP A 129 1.64 -6.89 3.84
C TRP A 129 2.39 -7.99 4.58
N TYR A 130 3.08 -7.66 5.66
CA TYR A 130 3.71 -8.67 6.51
C TYR A 130 2.68 -9.67 7.05
N ARG A 131 1.55 -9.21 7.60
CA ARG A 131 0.49 -10.10 8.09
C ARG A 131 -0.07 -10.98 6.99
N ARG A 132 -0.28 -10.44 5.78
CA ARG A 132 -0.75 -11.21 4.63
C ARG A 132 0.26 -12.27 4.20
N PHE A 133 1.55 -11.95 4.17
CA PHE A 133 2.61 -12.93 3.90
C PHE A 133 2.56 -14.08 4.92
N MET A 134 2.50 -13.76 6.22
CA MET A 134 2.43 -14.79 7.26
C MET A 134 1.16 -15.64 7.20
N ALA A 135 0.05 -15.07 6.73
CA ALA A 135 -1.23 -15.74 6.56
C ALA A 135 -1.40 -16.43 5.19
N SER A 136 -0.43 -16.29 4.27
CA SER A 136 -0.54 -16.84 2.93
C SER A 136 -0.70 -18.36 2.96
N LYS A 137 -1.52 -18.87 2.04
CA LYS A 137 -1.71 -20.31 1.78
C LYS A 137 -1.02 -20.78 0.51
N ASP A 138 -0.22 -19.89 -0.09
CA ASP A 138 0.65 -20.24 -1.21
C ASP A 138 1.62 -21.36 -0.78
N ALA A 139 1.80 -22.36 -1.66
CA ALA A 139 2.69 -23.48 -1.41
C ALA A 139 4.17 -23.04 -1.33
N ASP A 140 4.54 -21.97 -2.05
CA ASP A 140 5.90 -21.43 -2.03
C ASP A 140 6.19 -20.58 -0.79
N ILE A 141 5.13 -20.14 -0.08
CA ILE A 141 5.22 -19.44 1.21
C ILE A 141 4.99 -20.44 2.34
N ASP A 142 5.91 -21.40 2.44
CA ASP A 142 5.86 -22.48 3.42
C ASP A 142 6.26 -22.04 4.84
N THR A 143 6.32 -23.00 5.77
CA THR A 143 6.70 -22.75 7.17
C THR A 143 8.13 -22.21 7.29
N ALA A 144 9.07 -22.68 6.47
CA ALA A 144 10.46 -22.26 6.53
C ALA A 144 10.65 -20.83 5.98
N ALA A 145 9.97 -20.49 4.89
CA ALA A 145 9.91 -19.15 4.33
C ALA A 145 9.30 -18.17 5.35
N LYS A 146 8.22 -18.57 6.03
CA LYS A 146 7.58 -17.77 7.09
C LYS A 146 8.50 -17.53 8.29
N GLU A 147 9.23 -18.53 8.78
CA GLU A 147 10.19 -18.31 9.87
C GLU A 147 11.35 -17.41 9.43
N SER A 148 11.89 -17.63 8.23
CA SER A 148 12.95 -16.78 7.68
C SER A 148 12.50 -15.33 7.53
N MET A 149 11.27 -15.10 7.05
CA MET A 149 10.69 -13.76 6.95
C MET A 149 10.48 -13.13 8.32
N ARG A 150 10.06 -13.90 9.33
CA ARG A 150 9.90 -13.41 10.71
C ARG A 150 11.24 -12.96 11.29
N VAL A 151 12.32 -13.72 11.10
CA VAL A 151 13.67 -13.33 11.49
C VAL A 151 14.09 -12.06 10.74
N ALA A 152 13.96 -12.03 9.41
CA ALA A 152 14.33 -10.89 8.59
C ALA A 152 13.57 -9.61 8.99
N GLN A 153 12.26 -9.70 9.25
CA GLN A 153 11.45 -8.57 9.69
C GLN A 153 11.90 -8.04 11.06
N ARG A 154 12.22 -8.91 12.02
CA ARG A 154 12.75 -8.50 13.34
C ARG A 154 14.08 -7.76 13.22
N GLN A 155 14.99 -8.24 12.37
CA GLN A 155 16.27 -7.56 12.14
C GLN A 155 16.08 -6.23 11.40
N TRP A 156 15.15 -6.18 10.45
CA TRP A 156 14.78 -4.95 9.77
C TRP A 156 14.22 -3.89 10.74
N LEU A 157 13.42 -4.29 11.73
CA LEU A 157 12.93 -3.37 12.77
C LEU A 157 14.09 -2.78 13.58
N LYS A 158 15.06 -3.60 14.00
CA LYS A 158 16.27 -3.11 14.68
C LYS A 158 17.07 -2.12 13.82
N TYR A 159 17.24 -2.44 12.54
CA TYR A 159 17.86 -1.54 11.57
C TYR A 159 17.08 -0.22 11.46
N ARG A 160 15.74 -0.27 11.34
CA ARG A 160 14.88 0.91 11.25
C ARG A 160 15.06 1.81 12.47
N ASP A 161 15.00 1.24 13.66
CA ASP A 161 15.08 1.99 14.91
C ASP A 161 16.48 2.63 15.05
N ALA A 162 17.55 1.89 14.77
CA ALA A 162 18.91 2.43 14.74
C ALA A 162 19.10 3.55 13.69
N GLN A 163 18.45 3.43 12.53
CA GLN A 163 18.44 4.50 11.52
C GLN A 163 17.67 5.73 11.99
N PHE A 164 16.59 5.54 12.75
CA PHE A 164 15.82 6.66 13.30
C PHE A 164 16.62 7.44 14.34
N ASP A 165 17.37 6.73 15.19
CA ASP A 165 18.30 7.30 16.16
C ASP A 165 19.42 8.07 15.44
N ALA A 166 20.07 7.44 14.45
CA ALA A 166 21.11 8.10 13.67
C ALA A 166 20.61 9.36 12.93
N LEU A 167 19.40 9.34 12.38
CA LEU A 167 18.78 10.54 11.78
C LEU A 167 18.45 11.59 12.83
N SER A 168 18.05 11.18 14.04
CA SER A 168 17.81 12.08 15.17
C SER A 168 19.10 12.78 15.58
N ASP A 169 20.19 12.04 15.72
CA ASP A 169 21.49 12.60 16.11
C ASP A 169 22.03 13.53 15.02
N LEU A 170 21.92 13.14 13.75
CA LEU A 170 22.45 13.91 12.61
C LEU A 170 21.73 15.25 12.41
N TYR A 171 20.42 15.31 12.67
CA TYR A 171 19.58 16.47 12.35
C TYR A 171 19.03 17.20 13.58
N GLY A 172 18.86 16.53 14.71
CA GLY A 172 18.18 17.04 15.90
C GLY A 172 18.94 18.14 16.64
N HIS A 173 20.27 18.16 16.57
CA HIS A 173 21.09 19.21 17.19
C HIS A 173 21.21 20.48 16.34
N ARG A 174 20.65 20.51 15.13
CA ARG A 174 20.84 21.62 14.19
C ARG A 174 19.82 22.72 14.45
N SER A 175 20.28 23.97 14.44
CA SER A 175 19.41 25.14 14.65
C SER A 175 18.41 25.34 13.51
N GLY A 176 17.20 25.76 13.86
CA GLY A 176 16.08 25.98 12.93
C GLY A 176 15.14 24.79 12.81
N THR A 177 13.90 25.07 12.43
CA THR A 177 12.80 24.08 12.41
C THR A 177 12.81 23.16 11.18
N ILE A 178 13.66 23.42 10.19
CA ILE A 178 13.71 22.63 8.95
C ILE A 178 14.41 21.27 9.12
N TRP A 179 15.33 21.14 10.08
CA TRP A 179 16.12 19.90 10.23
C TRP A 179 15.31 18.73 10.78
N PRO A 180 14.46 18.91 11.81
CA PRO A 180 13.50 17.88 12.23
C PRO A 180 12.58 17.41 11.08
N VAL A 181 12.11 18.36 10.24
CA VAL A 181 11.30 18.04 9.05
C VAL A 181 12.05 17.16 8.06
N ILE A 182 13.32 17.48 7.78
CA ILE A 182 14.17 16.68 6.89
C ILE A 182 14.36 15.26 7.46
N ALA A 183 14.56 15.13 8.78
CA ALA A 183 14.67 13.85 9.44
C ALA A 183 13.37 13.03 9.29
N MET A 184 12.21 13.63 9.57
CA MET A 184 10.90 12.96 9.43
C MET A 184 10.64 12.49 8.00
N ARG A 185 10.91 13.33 7.00
CA ARG A 185 10.79 12.95 5.58
C ARG A 185 11.64 11.72 5.26
N LYS A 186 12.87 11.64 5.78
CA LYS A 186 13.76 10.49 5.57
C LYS A 186 13.25 9.24 6.28
N ARG A 187 12.67 9.37 7.47
CA ARG A 187 12.10 8.24 8.23
C ARG A 187 10.98 7.52 7.46
N ILE A 188 10.16 8.22 6.68
CA ILE A 188 9.08 7.64 5.86
C ILE A 188 9.61 6.66 4.80
N ALA A 189 10.81 6.91 4.26
CA ALA A 189 11.37 6.09 3.19
C ALA A 189 11.57 4.63 3.62
N LEU A 190 11.84 4.38 4.91
CA LEU A 190 12.07 3.04 5.44
C LEU A 190 10.81 2.15 5.38
N PRO A 191 9.69 2.47 6.07
CA PRO A 191 8.47 1.66 5.99
C PRO A 191 7.89 1.63 4.57
N ARG A 192 8.01 2.71 3.78
CA ARG A 192 7.59 2.72 2.37
C ARG A 192 8.32 1.66 1.55
N THR A 193 9.65 1.63 1.64
CA THR A 193 10.47 0.65 0.90
C THR A 193 10.17 -0.76 1.35
N ARG A 194 10.03 -0.98 2.66
CA ARG A 194 9.72 -2.31 3.20
C ARG A 194 8.32 -2.78 2.83
N ALA A 195 7.34 -1.89 2.81
CA ALA A 195 5.98 -2.21 2.36
C ALA A 195 5.97 -2.69 0.90
N ARG A 196 6.69 -2.00 0.00
CA ARG A 196 6.79 -2.41 -1.42
C ARG A 196 7.51 -3.75 -1.58
N ALA A 197 8.59 -3.97 -0.83
CA ALA A 197 9.28 -5.26 -0.84
C ALA A 197 8.35 -6.39 -0.39
N LEU A 198 7.64 -6.23 0.74
CA LEU A 198 6.69 -7.23 1.23
C LEU A 198 5.53 -7.48 0.26
N ALA A 199 5.03 -6.44 -0.41
CA ALA A 199 4.02 -6.61 -1.45
C ALA A 199 4.55 -7.44 -2.63
N SER A 200 5.80 -7.21 -3.06
CA SER A 200 6.39 -7.98 -4.15
C SER A 200 6.53 -9.48 -3.85
N TYR A 201 6.72 -9.85 -2.57
CA TYR A 201 6.79 -11.26 -2.17
C TYR A 201 5.43 -11.97 -2.15
N LEU A 202 4.33 -11.23 -2.37
CA LEU A 202 2.98 -11.76 -2.50
C LEU A 202 2.55 -11.89 -3.96
N GLN A 203 3.39 -11.46 -4.91
CA GLN A 203 3.14 -11.67 -6.33
C GLN A 203 3.27 -13.16 -6.63
N VAL A 204 2.28 -13.73 -7.29
CA VAL A 204 2.30 -15.11 -7.78
C VAL A 204 2.72 -15.04 -9.25
N PHE A 205 3.73 -15.82 -9.63
CA PHE A 205 4.24 -15.93 -11.01
C PHE A 205 3.71 -17.17 -11.71
#